data_AF-A0A914UFW8-F1
#
_entry.id   AF-A0A914UFW8-F1
#
_cell.length_a   1.000
_cell.length_b   1.000
_cell.length_c   1.000
_cell.angle_alpha   90.00
_cell.angle_beta   90.00
_cell.angle_gamma   90.00
#
_symmetry.space_group_name_H-M   'P 1'
#
loop_
_entity.id
_entity.type
_entity.pdbx_description
1 polymer ?
#
loop_
_entity_poly.entity_id
_entity_poly.type
_entity_poly.pdbx_seq_one_letter_code
_entity_poly.pdbx_strand_id
1 'polypeptide(L)'
;MRHNGILVSIPNELVNTYLRGETNRRFSPYAFTSFWLGTNDLAVLNQWIWQDGLVWGFVKWQEGHPLPDDLVHNCGAMWLENGLWFSADCAEEKPFVCTVGFLPTEAPHIDPKPPAEEVKPTEPVAPPPPPENPPEVPADPPQLPPENPPPAA
;
A
#
# COMPACT_ATOMS: atom_id res chain seq x y z
N MET A 1 25.32 -22.86 -11.61
CA MET A 1 24.76 -21.97 -12.66
C MET A 1 24.29 -20.70 -11.97
N ARG A 2 24.80 -19.52 -12.37
CA ARG A 2 24.25 -18.23 -11.92
C ARG A 2 23.09 -17.91 -12.86
N HIS A 3 21.88 -18.11 -12.37
CA HIS A 3 20.69 -17.55 -13.01
C HIS A 3 20.60 -16.09 -12.54
N ASN A 4 20.12 -15.18 -13.40
CA ASN A 4 20.04 -13.73 -13.18
C ASN A 4 19.02 -13.34 -12.08
N GLY A 5 18.92 -14.11 -11.01
CA GLY A 5 17.98 -13.95 -9.91
C GLY A 5 18.63 -13.37 -8.66
N ILE A 6 17.78 -12.84 -7.78
CA ILE A 6 18.16 -12.26 -6.49
C ILE A 6 17.56 -13.15 -5.39
N LEU A 7 18.16 -13.17 -4.20
CA LEU A 7 17.55 -13.86 -3.07
C LEU A 7 16.16 -13.31 -2.77
N VAL A 8 15.24 -14.19 -2.39
CA VAL A 8 13.82 -13.87 -2.27
C VAL A 8 13.54 -12.82 -1.19
N SER A 9 12.69 -11.84 -1.54
CA SER A 9 12.05 -10.93 -0.60
C SER A 9 10.61 -11.36 -0.29
N ILE A 10 10.07 -10.91 0.83
CA ILE A 10 8.75 -11.33 1.31
C ILE A 10 7.87 -10.09 1.55
N PRO A 11 6.98 -9.73 0.61
CA PRO A 11 6.16 -8.53 0.73
C PRO A 11 4.92 -8.71 1.62
N ASN A 12 4.51 -9.94 1.93
CA ASN A 12 3.29 -10.22 2.69
C ASN A 12 3.22 -11.69 3.18
N GLU A 13 2.22 -11.97 4.02
CA GLU A 13 1.95 -13.29 4.59
C GLU A 13 1.66 -14.36 3.53
N LEU A 14 1.02 -14.00 2.42
CA LEU A 14 0.72 -14.94 1.34
C LEU A 14 2.00 -15.49 0.72
N VAL A 15 2.96 -14.61 0.39
CA VAL A 15 4.27 -15.01 -0.13
C VAL A 15 5.05 -15.80 0.94
N ASN A 16 5.01 -15.36 2.20
CA ASN A 16 5.68 -16.06 3.31
C ASN A 16 5.21 -17.53 3.43
N THR A 17 3.89 -17.72 3.46
CA THR A 17 3.26 -19.04 3.58
C THR A 17 3.51 -19.90 2.34
N TYR A 18 3.45 -19.31 1.15
CA TYR A 18 3.77 -20.00 -0.10
C TYR A 18 5.20 -20.51 -0.11
N LEU A 19 6.17 -19.64 0.20
CA LEU A 19 7.58 -19.99 0.25
C LEU A 19 7.83 -21.10 1.27
N ARG A 20 7.34 -20.96 2.50
CA ARG A 20 7.46 -22.00 3.54
C ARG A 20 6.94 -23.35 3.07
N GLY A 21 5.77 -23.38 2.42
CA GLY A 21 5.17 -24.63 1.92
C GLY A 21 6.02 -25.30 0.84
N GLU A 22 6.44 -24.53 -0.16
CA GLU A 22 7.26 -25.05 -1.26
C GLU A 22 8.66 -25.46 -0.81
N THR A 23 9.32 -24.64 0.01
CA THR A 23 10.66 -24.96 0.53
C THR A 23 10.62 -26.13 1.49
N ASN A 24 9.59 -26.25 2.35
CA ASN A 24 9.47 -27.42 3.22
C ASN A 24 9.39 -28.71 2.39
N ARG A 25 8.59 -28.73 1.32
CA ARG A 25 8.51 -29.89 0.41
C ARG A 25 9.83 -30.19 -0.30
N ARG A 26 10.59 -29.17 -0.68
CA ARG A 26 11.82 -29.31 -1.48
C ARG A 26 13.06 -29.59 -0.64
N PHE A 27 13.15 -29.01 0.55
CA PHE A 27 14.36 -29.00 1.37
C PHE A 27 14.30 -30.01 2.53
N SER A 28 13.11 -30.30 3.08
CA SER A 28 12.95 -31.26 4.18
C SER A 28 13.49 -32.67 3.86
N PRO A 29 13.32 -33.23 2.63
CA PRO A 29 13.91 -34.53 2.28
C PRO A 29 15.43 -34.59 2.37
N TYR A 30 16.11 -33.44 2.38
CA TYR A 30 17.56 -33.30 2.51
C TYR A 30 17.99 -32.89 3.92
N ALA A 31 17.10 -33.02 4.91
CA ALA A 31 17.34 -32.69 6.32
C ALA A 31 17.68 -31.21 6.60
N PHE A 32 17.39 -30.31 5.66
CA PHE A 32 17.46 -28.88 5.94
C PHE A 32 16.27 -28.45 6.80
N THR A 33 16.51 -27.51 7.71
CA THR A 33 15.49 -26.97 8.65
C THR A 33 15.21 -25.49 8.40
N SER A 34 16.04 -24.82 7.61
CA SER A 34 15.92 -23.41 7.27
C SER A 34 16.50 -23.12 5.89
N PHE A 35 16.21 -21.93 5.36
CA PHE A 35 16.76 -21.46 4.10
C PHE A 35 17.01 -19.95 4.12
N TRP A 36 17.96 -19.50 3.29
CA TRP A 36 18.31 -18.10 3.17
C TRP A 36 17.22 -17.27 2.50
N LEU A 37 16.98 -16.10 3.07
CA LEU A 37 16.19 -15.02 2.49
C LEU A 37 17.13 -13.93 1.94
N GLY A 38 16.58 -13.00 1.16
CA GLY A 38 17.32 -11.84 0.65
C GLY A 38 17.44 -10.68 1.63
N THR A 39 17.12 -10.85 2.92
CA THR A 39 17.22 -9.78 3.90
C THR A 39 18.55 -9.82 4.66
N ASN A 40 19.12 -8.64 4.91
CA ASN A 40 20.37 -8.46 5.63
C ASN A 40 20.48 -7.03 6.21
N ASP A 41 21.36 -6.82 7.17
CA ASP A 41 21.74 -5.49 7.71
C ASP A 41 23.26 -5.22 7.57
N LEU A 42 23.91 -5.90 6.63
CA LEU A 42 25.36 -5.82 6.37
C LEU A 42 25.86 -4.39 6.08
N ALA A 43 25.01 -3.54 5.49
CA ALA A 43 25.37 -2.17 5.15
C ALA A 43 25.35 -1.25 6.37
N VAL A 44 24.34 -1.39 7.23
CA VAL A 44 24.15 -0.60 8.44
C VAL A 44 23.52 -1.51 9.50
N LEU A 45 24.29 -1.80 10.56
CA LEU A 45 23.85 -2.66 11.65
C LEU A 45 22.48 -2.23 12.19
N ASN A 46 21.62 -3.20 12.45
CA ASN A 46 20.24 -3.02 12.90
C ASN A 46 19.31 -2.34 11.86
N GLN A 47 19.75 -2.10 10.62
CA GLN A 47 18.92 -1.61 9.51
C GLN A 47 18.78 -2.68 8.44
N TRP A 48 17.75 -3.51 8.60
CA TRP A 48 17.45 -4.62 7.70
C TRP A 48 16.86 -4.13 6.37
N ILE A 49 17.42 -4.63 5.27
CA ILE A 49 17.03 -4.32 3.90
C ILE A 49 16.83 -5.60 3.08
N TRP A 50 16.00 -5.52 2.04
CA TRP A 50 15.94 -6.54 1.01
C TRP A 50 16.94 -6.26 -0.11
N GLN A 51 17.70 -7.29 -0.54
CA GLN A 51 18.69 -7.19 -1.62
C GLN A 51 18.09 -6.78 -2.98
N ASP A 52 16.80 -7.04 -3.20
CA ASP A 52 16.10 -6.66 -4.42
C ASP A 52 15.48 -5.25 -4.36
N GLY A 53 15.70 -4.51 -3.26
CA GLY A 53 15.19 -3.16 -3.09
C GLY A 53 13.72 -3.08 -2.69
N LEU A 54 13.07 -4.21 -2.38
CA LEU A 54 11.73 -4.18 -1.78
C LEU A 54 11.75 -3.33 -0.50
N VAL A 55 10.74 -2.47 -0.35
CA VAL A 55 10.61 -1.64 0.85
C VAL A 55 10.41 -2.52 2.08
N TRP A 56 11.19 -2.24 3.13
CA TRP A 56 11.04 -2.91 4.42
C TRP A 56 9.67 -2.57 5.03
N GLY A 57 8.80 -3.57 5.20
CA GLY A 57 7.43 -3.34 5.66
C GLY A 57 6.79 -4.56 6.29
N PHE A 58 6.66 -5.66 5.53
CA PHE A 58 6.24 -6.94 6.11
C PHE A 58 7.41 -7.58 6.85
N VAL A 59 7.17 -8.00 8.09
CA VAL A 59 8.19 -8.57 8.97
C VAL A 59 7.59 -9.75 9.73
N LYS A 60 8.33 -10.86 9.80
CA LYS A 60 7.90 -12.07 10.51
C LYS A 60 9.02 -12.72 11.31
N TRP A 61 9.82 -11.89 11.98
CA TRP A 61 10.87 -12.36 12.89
C TRP A 61 10.29 -13.28 13.96
N GLN A 62 11.06 -14.31 14.30
CA GLN A 62 10.87 -15.08 15.50
C GLN A 62 11.11 -14.19 16.72
N GLU A 63 10.40 -14.45 17.81
CA GLU A 63 10.63 -13.75 19.06
C GLU A 63 12.12 -13.83 19.46
N GLY A 64 12.68 -12.67 19.84
CA GLY A 64 14.12 -12.53 20.13
C GLY A 64 15.00 -12.28 18.91
N HIS A 65 14.45 -12.26 17.69
CA HIS A 65 15.17 -11.89 16.47
C HIS A 65 14.69 -10.53 15.89
N PRO A 66 15.53 -9.84 15.10
CA PRO A 66 16.95 -10.14 14.89
C PRO A 66 17.74 -10.04 16.19
N LEU A 67 18.82 -10.82 16.29
CA LEU A 67 19.71 -10.79 17.44
C LEU A 67 20.34 -9.39 17.51
N PRO A 68 20.29 -8.72 18.67
CA PRO A 68 20.77 -7.34 18.78
C PRO A 68 22.30 -7.28 18.77
N ASP A 69 22.82 -6.24 18.11
CA ASP A 69 24.17 -5.71 18.32
C ASP A 69 25.34 -6.69 18.15
N ASP A 70 25.22 -7.67 17.26
CA ASP A 70 26.36 -8.51 16.89
C ASP A 70 26.77 -8.29 15.43
N LEU A 71 28.09 -8.29 15.20
CA LEU A 71 28.67 -8.15 13.85
C LEU A 71 28.65 -9.48 13.09
N VAL A 72 27.93 -10.49 13.57
CA VAL A 72 28.01 -11.87 13.10
C VAL A 72 26.74 -12.25 12.33
N HIS A 73 25.58 -12.07 12.94
CA HIS A 73 24.29 -12.54 12.45
C HIS A 73 23.58 -11.52 11.57
N ASN A 74 24.25 -11.09 10.49
CA ASN A 74 23.75 -10.01 9.64
C ASN A 74 22.86 -10.50 8.47
N CYS A 75 22.59 -11.80 8.37
CA CYS A 75 21.80 -12.40 7.28
C CYS A 75 20.50 -13.02 7.81
N GLY A 76 19.40 -12.85 7.07
CA GLY A 76 18.11 -13.37 7.46
C GLY A 76 17.81 -14.72 6.82
N ALA A 77 17.32 -15.66 7.63
CA ALA A 77 16.86 -16.97 7.20
C ALA A 77 15.43 -17.22 7.71
N MET A 78 14.74 -18.20 7.11
CA MET A 78 13.42 -18.65 7.54
C MET A 78 13.48 -20.10 8.02
N TRP A 79 12.85 -20.39 9.16
CA TRP A 79 12.61 -21.76 9.62
C TRP A 79 11.51 -22.44 8.81
N LEU A 80 11.75 -23.66 8.35
CA LEU A 80 10.74 -24.46 7.62
C LEU A 80 9.55 -24.86 8.51
N GLU A 81 9.81 -25.04 9.80
CA GLU A 81 8.82 -25.48 10.80
C GLU A 81 7.65 -24.50 10.91
N ASN A 82 7.93 -23.21 11.11
CA ASN A 82 6.93 -22.20 11.46
C ASN A 82 6.89 -21.00 10.49
N GLY A 83 7.84 -20.93 9.55
CA GLY A 83 7.98 -19.81 8.63
C GLY A 83 8.26 -18.47 9.32
N LEU A 84 8.84 -18.50 10.52
CA LEU A 84 9.39 -17.32 11.19
C LEU A 84 10.82 -17.09 10.74
N TRP A 85 11.22 -15.83 10.75
CA TRP A 85 12.55 -15.41 10.30
C TRP A 85 13.49 -15.32 11.49
N PHE A 86 14.77 -15.51 11.25
CA PHE A 86 15.81 -15.34 12.25
C PHE A 86 17.07 -14.78 11.60
N SER A 87 17.83 -14.02 12.36
CA SER A 87 19.16 -13.56 12.00
C SER A 87 20.17 -14.70 12.22
N ALA A 88 21.09 -14.89 11.29
CA ALA A 88 22.06 -15.99 11.29
C ALA A 88 23.41 -15.51 10.74
N ASP A 89 24.49 -16.23 11.07
CA ASP A 89 25.81 -15.94 10.53
C ASP A 89 25.78 -16.19 9.02
N CYS A 90 26.11 -15.15 8.24
CA CYS A 90 26.12 -15.22 6.78
C CYS A 90 27.04 -16.33 6.23
N ALA A 91 28.00 -16.83 7.01
CA ALA A 91 28.88 -17.93 6.65
C ALA A 91 28.24 -19.32 6.78
N GLU A 92 27.06 -19.44 7.39
CA GLU A 92 26.36 -20.73 7.54
C GLU A 92 25.92 -21.30 6.18
N GLU A 93 26.04 -22.63 6.03
CA GLU A 93 25.53 -23.32 4.85
C GLU A 93 24.02 -23.59 4.99
N LYS A 94 23.22 -22.98 4.10
CA LYS A 94 21.78 -23.23 3.99
C LYS A 94 21.36 -23.24 2.51
N PRO A 95 20.31 -23.99 2.14
CA PRO A 95 19.68 -23.81 0.84
C PRO A 95 19.09 -22.39 0.73
N PHE A 96 18.81 -21.95 -0.48
CA PHE A 96 18.29 -20.62 -0.73
C PHE A 96 17.23 -20.63 -1.82
N VAL A 97 16.38 -19.58 -1.83
CA VAL A 97 15.38 -19.36 -2.87
C VAL A 97 15.71 -18.06 -3.59
N CYS A 98 15.70 -18.12 -4.92
CA CYS A 98 15.84 -16.93 -5.76
C CYS A 98 14.50 -16.53 -6.37
N THR A 99 14.29 -15.23 -6.50
CA THR A 99 13.32 -14.65 -7.43
C THR A 99 14.02 -14.35 -8.75
N VAL A 100 13.28 -14.50 -9.85
CA VAL A 100 13.75 -14.14 -11.20
C VAL A 100 12.78 -13.11 -11.77
N GLY A 101 13.33 -11.97 -12.18
CA GLY A 101 12.56 -10.80 -12.59
C GLY A 101 12.51 -9.72 -11.50
N PHE A 102 12.23 -8.49 -11.91
CA PHE A 102 11.93 -7.41 -10.98
C PHE A 102 10.53 -7.66 -10.40
N LEU A 103 10.43 -7.80 -9.08
CA LEU A 103 9.17 -7.44 -8.43
C LEU A 103 9.02 -5.93 -8.69
N PRO A 104 7.91 -5.46 -9.27
CA PRO A 104 7.71 -4.02 -9.43
C PRO A 104 7.88 -3.40 -8.05
N THR A 105 8.89 -2.54 -7.92
CA THR A 105 9.22 -1.77 -6.72
C THR A 105 8.11 -0.77 -6.36
N GLU A 106 7.07 -0.68 -7.18
CA GLU A 106 5.81 -0.10 -6.82
C GLU A 106 4.92 -1.21 -6.26
N ALA A 107 4.66 -1.16 -4.94
CA ALA A 107 3.30 -1.45 -4.47
C ALA A 107 2.35 -0.86 -5.51
N PRO A 108 1.29 -1.57 -5.97
CA PRO A 108 0.44 -1.07 -7.04
C PRO A 108 0.23 0.40 -6.74
N HIS A 109 0.72 1.26 -7.62
CA HIS A 109 0.30 2.64 -7.67
C HIS A 109 -1.22 2.52 -7.86
N ILE A 110 -1.96 2.35 -6.76
CA ILE A 110 -3.01 3.28 -6.45
C ILE A 110 -2.29 4.58 -6.63
N ASP A 111 -2.43 5.17 -7.82
CA ASP A 111 -2.09 6.56 -8.05
C ASP A 111 -2.41 7.25 -6.73
N PRO A 112 -1.46 7.94 -6.08
CA PRO A 112 -1.85 8.78 -4.98
C PRO A 112 -2.94 9.62 -5.59
N LYS A 113 -4.19 9.40 -5.14
CA LYS A 113 -5.30 10.30 -5.46
C LYS A 113 -4.64 11.67 -5.36
N PRO A 114 -4.67 12.49 -6.45
CA PRO A 114 -4.02 13.79 -6.44
C PRO A 114 -4.34 14.40 -5.09
N PRO A 115 -3.35 14.89 -4.31
CA PRO A 115 -3.62 15.42 -2.98
C PRO A 115 -4.87 16.23 -3.15
N ALA A 116 -5.96 15.85 -2.47
CA ALA A 116 -7.17 16.65 -2.54
C ALA A 116 -6.65 18.04 -2.28
N GLU A 117 -6.69 18.90 -3.32
CA GLU A 117 -6.04 20.21 -3.26
C GLU A 117 -6.45 20.76 -1.93
N GLU A 118 -5.46 21.05 -1.09
CA GLU A 118 -5.70 21.72 0.17
C GLU A 118 -6.49 22.95 -0.23
N VAL A 119 -7.81 22.93 0.03
CA VAL A 119 -8.71 23.98 -0.40
C VAL A 119 -8.26 25.19 0.39
N LYS A 120 -7.39 25.97 -0.25
CA LYS A 120 -6.96 27.25 0.26
C LYS A 120 -8.24 28.00 0.62
N PRO A 121 -8.38 28.55 1.83
CA PRO A 121 -9.57 29.30 2.19
C PRO A 121 -9.80 30.38 1.14
N THR A 122 -10.81 30.19 0.29
CA THR A 122 -11.24 31.22 -0.64
C THR A 122 -11.79 32.35 0.22
N GLU A 123 -11.23 33.55 0.04
CA GLU A 123 -11.80 34.77 0.61
C GLU A 123 -13.33 34.81 0.37
N PRO A 124 -14.13 35.37 1.29
CA PRO A 124 -15.55 35.49 1.09
C PRO A 124 -15.81 36.24 -0.22
N VAL A 125 -16.43 35.55 -1.18
CA VAL A 125 -16.90 36.19 -2.41
C VAL A 125 -17.85 37.31 -2.01
N ALA A 126 -17.50 38.55 -2.35
CA ALA A 126 -18.35 39.71 -2.11
C ALA A 126 -19.72 39.47 -2.79
N PRO A 127 -20.84 39.85 -2.15
CA PRO A 127 -22.16 39.64 -2.72
C PRO A 127 -22.27 40.37 -4.08
N PRO A 128 -23.01 39.77 -5.04
CA PRO A 128 -23.20 40.40 -6.35
C PRO A 128 -23.90 41.76 -6.20
N PRO A 129 -23.60 42.73 -7.09
CA PRO A 129 -24.32 43.99 -7.10
C PRO A 129 -25.82 43.74 -7.38
N PRO A 130 -26.72 44.54 -6.80
CA PRO A 130 -28.15 44.39 -7.02
C PRO A 130 -28.50 44.59 -8.51
N PRO A 131 -29.52 43.88 -9.03
CA PRO A 131 -29.93 43.98 -10.43
C PRO A 131 -30.46 45.38 -10.75
N GLU A 132 -29.95 45.97 -11.83
CA GLU A 132 -30.15 47.38 -12.18
C GLU A 132 -31.47 47.71 -12.88
N ASN A 133 -32.43 46.80 -13.04
CA ASN A 133 -33.70 47.11 -13.69
C ASN A 133 -34.91 46.45 -13.02
N PRO A 134 -35.95 47.22 -12.63
CA PRO A 134 -37.22 46.66 -12.18
C PRO A 134 -37.92 45.90 -13.32
N PRO A 135 -38.66 44.82 -13.02
CA PRO A 135 -39.52 44.18 -14.00
C PRO A 135 -40.65 45.14 -14.42
N GLU A 136 -40.82 45.31 -15.73
CA GLU A 136 -41.92 46.06 -16.33
C GLU A 136 -43.25 45.39 -15.98
N VAL A 137 -44.16 46.13 -15.35
CA VAL A 137 -45.48 45.63 -14.92
C VAL A 137 -46.35 45.41 -16.17
N PRO A 138 -46.91 44.21 -16.40
CA PRO A 138 -47.88 44.01 -17.48
C PRO A 138 -49.14 44.85 -17.22
N ALA A 139 -49.61 45.56 -18.23
CA ALA A 139 -50.85 46.34 -18.17
C ALA A 139 -52.06 45.45 -17.80
N ASP A 140 -52.94 45.99 -16.96
CA ASP A 140 -54.12 45.31 -16.43
C ASP A 140 -55.02 44.69 -17.52
N PRO A 141 -55.63 43.52 -17.27
CA PRO A 141 -56.62 42.95 -18.18
C PRO A 141 -57.88 43.84 -18.29
N PRO A 142 -58.60 43.83 -19.42
CA PRO A 142 -59.85 44.57 -19.57
C PRO A 142 -60.89 44.11 -18.55
N GLN A 143 -61.53 45.06 -17.84
CA GLN A 143 -62.65 44.74 -16.95
C GLN A 143 -63.86 44.28 -17.75
N LEU A 144 -64.49 43.18 -17.29
CA LEU A 144 -65.75 42.68 -17.84
C LEU A 144 -66.90 43.65 -17.50
N PRO A 145 -67.90 43.80 -18.39
CA PRO A 145 -69.05 44.65 -18.13
C PRO A 145 -69.91 44.08 -16.99
N PRO A 146 -70.63 44.93 -16.23
CA PRO A 146 -71.48 44.48 -15.13
C PRO A 146 -72.65 43.65 -15.64
N GLU A 147 -72.90 42.52 -14.98
CA GLU A 147 -74.08 41.68 -15.22
C GLU A 147 -75.36 42.40 -14.74
N ASN A 148 -76.43 42.29 -15.54
CA ASN A 148 -77.74 42.87 -15.21
C ASN A 148 -78.40 42.09 -14.06
N PRO A 149 -79.15 42.77 -13.17
CA PRO A 149 -79.84 42.10 -12.08
C PRO A 149 -80.94 41.16 -12.60
N PRO A 150 -81.20 40.05 -11.90
CA PRO A 150 -82.25 39.12 -12.28
C PRO A 150 -83.64 39.75 -12.13
N PRO A 151 -84.63 39.33 -12.94
CA PRO A 151 -85.99 39.84 -12.86
C PRO A 151 -86.70 39.36 -11.58
N ALA A 152 -87.47 40.26 -10.98
CA ALA A 152 -88.26 39.99 -9.79
C ALA A 152 -89.55 39.21 -10.12
N ALA A 153 -89.81 38.12 -9.39
CA ALA A 153 -91.11 37.48 -9.23
C ALA A 153 -91.16 36.73 -7.90
#